data_AF-A0A0J6SD61-F1
#
_entry.id   AF-A0A0J6SD61-F1
#
_cell.length_a   1.000
_cell.length_b   1.000
_cell.length_c   1.000
_cell.angle_alpha   90.00
_cell.angle_beta   90.00
_cell.angle_gamma   90.00
#
_symmetry.space_group_name_H-M   'P 1'
#
loop_
_entity.id
_entity.type
_entity.pdbx_description
1 polymer ?
#
loop_
_entity_poly.entity_id
_entity_poly.type
_entity_poly.pdbx_seq_one_letter_code
_entity_poly.pdbx_strand_id
1 'polypeptide(L)' 'MATTHGAACSSCRYFDDHKLNGAAAQGDEGLCRFNPPVSQPEPQGHGLWPVVAGQDWCGHFTAEQTPAE' A
#
# COMPACT_ATOMS: atom_id res chain seq x y z
N MET A 1 5.25 7.84 20.99
CA MET A 1 5.55 6.74 20.06
C MET A 1 4.26 5.96 19.91
N ALA A 2 3.59 6.05 18.75
CA ALA A 2 2.38 5.26 18.52
C ALA A 2 2.80 3.79 18.58
N THR A 3 2.24 3.05 19.52
CA THR A 3 2.48 1.62 19.67
C THR A 3 2.01 0.91 18.40
N THR A 4 2.95 0.34 17.65
CA THR A 4 2.77 -0.41 16.39
C THR A 4 2.01 -1.74 16.53
N HIS A 5 1.33 -1.98 17.66
CA HIS A 5 0.54 -3.19 17.85
C HIS A 5 -0.65 -3.17 16.88
N GLY A 6 -0.60 -4.02 15.84
CA GLY A 6 -1.62 -4.09 14.79
C GLY A 6 -1.29 -3.26 13.53
N ALA A 7 -0.05 -2.81 13.34
CA ALA A 7 0.35 -2.17 12.09
C ALA A 7 0.43 -3.20 10.95
N ALA A 8 -0.55 -3.12 10.04
CA ALA A 8 -0.62 -3.91 8.82
C ALA A 8 -1.03 -3.01 7.65
N CYS A 9 -0.65 -3.37 6.43
CA CYS A 9 -0.99 -2.63 5.23
C CYS A 9 -2.52 -2.41 5.13
N SER A 10 -3.34 -3.43 5.33
CA SER A 10 -4.81 -3.35 5.25
C SER A 10 -5.47 -2.36 6.22
N SER A 11 -4.75 -1.89 7.25
CA SER A 11 -5.23 -0.89 8.21
C SER A 11 -4.52 0.46 8.10
N CYS A 12 -3.65 0.61 7.10
CA CYS A 12 -2.89 1.82 6.84
C CYS A 12 -3.62 2.69 5.81
N ARG A 13 -3.67 4.00 6.05
CA ARG A 13 -4.26 5.01 5.12
C ARG A 13 -3.66 4.96 3.71
N TYR A 14 -2.45 4.42 3.56
CA TYR A 14 -1.75 4.34 2.28
C TYR A 14 -1.95 3.01 1.55
N PHE A 15 -2.79 2.11 2.04
CA PHE A 15 -3.13 0.89 1.32
C PHE A 15 -4.28 1.16 0.35
N ASP A 16 -4.14 0.65 -0.88
CA ASP A 16 -5.13 0.81 -1.94
C ASP A 16 -5.42 -0.56 -2.56
N ASP A 17 -6.57 -1.14 -2.25
CA ASP A 17 -7.04 -2.43 -2.76
C ASP A 17 -7.91 -2.31 -4.03
N HIS A 18 -8.29 -1.10 -4.44
CA HIS A 18 -9.26 -0.91 -5.53
C HIS A 18 -8.70 -1.31 -6.90
N LYS A 19 -7.43 -0.98 -7.16
CA LYS A 19 -6.71 -1.30 -8.40
C LYS A 19 -5.24 -1.50 -8.13
N LEU A 20 -4.70 -2.62 -8.58
CA LEU A 20 -3.26 -2.86 -8.62
C LEU A 20 -2.65 -2.13 -9.84
N ASN A 21 -1.54 -2.63 -10.35
CA ASN A 21 -0.83 -2.12 -11.53
C ASN A 21 -1.59 -2.41 -12.85
N GLY A 22 -2.84 -1.95 -12.96
CA GLY A 22 -3.71 -2.17 -14.12
C GLY A 22 -4.62 -3.40 -14.03
N ALA A 23 -4.60 -4.12 -12.90
CA ALA A 23 -5.43 -5.29 -12.62
C ALA A 23 -6.28 -5.08 -11.36
N ALA A 24 -7.34 -5.87 -11.21
CA ALA A 24 -8.09 -5.96 -9.95
C ALA A 24 -7.28 -6.77 -8.93
N ALA A 25 -7.33 -6.39 -7.65
CA ALA A 25 -6.79 -7.20 -6.56
C ALA A 25 -7.41 -8.61 -6.54
N GLN A 26 -6.62 -9.64 -6.22
CA GLN A 26 -7.10 -11.03 -6.12
C GLN A 26 -6.95 -11.53 -4.68
N GLY A 27 -7.83 -11.07 -3.80
CA GLY A 27 -7.81 -11.46 -2.38
C GLY A 27 -7.46 -10.28 -1.49
N ASP A 28 -6.48 -10.45 -0.59
CA ASP A 28 -6.04 -9.39 0.34
C ASP A 28 -4.88 -8.53 -0.21
N GLU A 29 -4.58 -8.64 -1.49
CA GLU A 29 -3.54 -7.84 -2.14
C GLU A 29 -3.98 -6.39 -2.34
N GLY A 30 -3.05 -5.47 -2.17
CA GLY A 30 -3.24 -4.07 -2.51
C GLY A 30 -1.92 -3.40 -2.84
N LEU A 31 -1.96 -2.09 -3.09
CA LEU A 31 -0.77 -1.28 -3.34
C LEU A 31 -0.35 -0.55 -2.06
N CYS A 32 0.94 -0.58 -1.74
CA CYS A 32 1.52 0.29 -0.71
C CYS A 32 1.85 1.66 -1.29
N ARG A 33 0.95 2.64 -1.11
CA ARG A 33 1.09 4.00 -1.67
C ARG A 33 2.03 4.92 -0.88
N PHE A 34 2.56 4.44 0.24
CA PHE A 34 3.62 5.14 0.97
C PHE A 34 4.97 5.02 0.24
N ASN A 35 5.25 3.83 -0.32
CA ASN A 35 6.45 3.59 -1.10
C ASN A 35 6.19 3.96 -2.57
N PRO A 36 6.98 4.86 -3.18
CA PRO A 36 6.74 5.30 -4.55
C PRO A 36 6.89 4.14 -5.56
N PRO A 37 6.36 4.30 -6.79
CA PRO A 37 6.52 3.30 -7.84
C PRO A 37 7.98 2.96 -8.11
N VAL A 38 8.24 1.68 -8.33
CA VAL A 38 9.56 1.13 -8.63
C VAL A 38 9.78 1.11 -10.14
N SER A 39 10.94 1.62 -10.57
CA SER A 39 11.38 1.56 -11.97
C SER A 39 11.38 0.13 -12.49
N GLN A 40 10.88 -0.05 -13.70
CA GLN A 40 10.84 -1.35 -14.36
C GLN A 40 12.10 -1.58 -15.21
N PRO A 41 12.51 -2.85 -15.42
CA PRO A 41 13.69 -3.18 -16.23
C PRO A 41 13.53 -2.82 -17.72
N GLU A 42 12.29 -2.69 -18.20
CA GLU A 42 12.00 -2.27 -19.57
C GLU A 42 12.37 -0.78 -19.78
N PRO A 43 13.12 -0.42 -20.84
CA PRO A 43 13.61 0.94 -21.08
C PRO A 43 12.53 2.04 -21.15
N GLN A 44 11.28 1.67 -21.43
CA GLN A 44 10.12 2.58 -21.47
C GLN A 44 8.99 2.11 -20.54
N GLY A 45 9.28 1.21 -19.60
CA GLY A 45 8.29 0.71 -18.65
C GLY A 45 7.86 1.79 -17.66
N HIS A 46 6.56 1.96 -17.47
CA HIS A 46 6.03 2.80 -16.39
C HIS A 46 6.38 2.19 -15.03
N GLY A 47 6.69 3.03 -14.04
CA GLY A 47 6.95 2.57 -12.68
C GLY A 47 5.71 1.89 -12.08
N LEU A 48 5.93 0.80 -11.34
CA LEU A 48 4.87 0.03 -10.72
C LEU A 48 4.85 0.25 -9.20
N TRP A 49 3.67 0.45 -8.64
CA TRP A 49 3.54 0.49 -7.18
C TRP A 49 3.83 -0.89 -6.60
N PRO A 50 4.46 -0.96 -5.41
CA PRO A 50 4.64 -2.23 -4.71
C PRO A 50 3.28 -2.87 -4.40
N VAL A 51 3.06 -4.09 -4.89
CA VAL A 51 1.93 -4.95 -4.48
C VAL A 51 2.32 -5.63 -3.17
N VAL A 52 1.43 -5.58 -2.19
CA VAL A 52 1.62 -6.13 -0.84
C VAL A 52 0.37 -6.89 -0.41
N ALA A 53 0.53 -7.90 0.44
CA ALA A 53 -0.57 -8.52 1.15
C ALA A 53 -1.10 -7.57 2.24
N GLY A 54 -2.36 -7.76 2.65
CA GLY A 54 -2.98 -6.92 3.67
C GLY A 54 -2.24 -6.99 5.01
N GLN A 55 -1.64 -8.15 5.32
CA GLN A 55 -0.88 -8.36 6.55
C GLN A 55 0.59 -7.93 6.48
N ASP A 56 1.06 -7.45 5.33
CA ASP A 56 2.44 -6.96 5.20
C ASP A 56 2.66 -5.68 6.01
N TRP A 57 3.94 -5.39 6.28
CA TRP A 57 4.36 -4.17 6.97
C TRP A 57 5.67 -3.64 6.40
N CYS A 58 5.63 -2.40 5.89
CA CYS A 58 6.78 -1.74 5.26
C CYS A 58 7.63 -0.87 6.21
N GLY A 59 7.38 -0.93 7.53
CA GLY A 59 8.03 -0.06 8.51
C GLY A 59 7.36 1.31 8.71
N HIS A 60 6.34 1.64 7.89
CA HIS A 60 5.56 2.88 7.99
C HIS A 60 4.08 2.56 8.23
N PHE A 61 3.44 3.34 9.12
CA PHE A 61 2.02 3.21 9.41
C PHE A 61 1.41 4.59 9.65
N THR A 62 0.25 4.84 9.08
CA THR A 62 -0.57 6.02 9.37
C THR A 62 -2.01 5.56 9.44
N ALA A 63 -2.61 5.71 10.62
CA ALA A 63 -4.02 5.42 10.80
C ALA A 63 -4.85 6.37 9.94
N GLU A 64 -6.01 5.88 9.49
CA GLU A 64 -6.98 6.71 8.82
C GLU A 64 -7.39 7.88 9.73
N GLN A 65 -7.26 9.11 9.23
CA GLN A 65 -7.75 10.29 9.94
C GLN A 65 -9.23 10.43 9.56
N THR A 66 -10.15 10.06 10.46
CA THR A 66 -11.53 10.54 10.36
C THR A 66 -11.52 12.05 10.56
N PRO A 67 -12.04 12.85 9.62
CA PRO A 67 -12.21 14.28 9.84
C PRO A 67 -13.09 14.47 11.08
N ALA A 68 -12.67 15.31 12.02
CA ALA A 68 -13.53 15.71 13.13
C ALA A 68 -14.70 16.54 12.59
N GLU A 69 -15.93 16.13 12.92
CA GLU A 69 -17.19 16.84 12.63
C GLU A 69 -17.29 18.18 13.36
#